data_AF-A0A370AKD7-F1
#
_entry.id   AF-A0A370AKD7-F1
#
_cell.length_a   1.000
_cell.length_b   1.000
_cell.length_c   1.000
_cell.angle_alpha   90.00
_cell.angle_beta   90.00
_cell.angle_gamma   90.00
#
_symmetry.space_group_name_H-M   'P 1'
#
loop_
_entity.id
_entity.type
_entity.pdbx_description
1 polymer ?
#
loop_
_entity_poly.entity_id
_entity_poly.type
_entity_poly.pdbx_seq_one_letter_code
_entity_poly.pdbx_strand_id
1 'polypeptide(L)'
;IDPCLPGVPEHKGKVESGVKYVKNNFIPLRKFRNFSDANRQLTEWNESTARKRIHGTTRQKPIELFEKYEKHALGLLPAERFECPVWKNLKVCRDIHIQFDKAYYSVPHTLRGLQVEARKTASQVAVFYENELVAVHFPVSAGKRRTKKEHYPADIGKYMEWDTDYCLVEALKIGINTHEIVHSLLNREAIRNLRSAQNIIRLQKKYDSERLEAACKRAIYYGNYSYGSIKTILEGKLDKQTDFAFITEKPLSATYARDMDELIKKETIHGNTYAN
;
A
#
# COMPACT_ATOMS: atom_id res chain seq x y z
N ILE A 1 25.44 -14.64 -17.61
CA ILE A 1 26.47 -14.77 -16.55
C ILE A 1 25.69 -14.92 -15.26
N ASP A 2 25.57 -16.14 -14.76
CA ASP A 2 24.88 -16.37 -13.48
C ASP A 2 25.81 -16.00 -12.31
N PRO A 3 25.30 -15.25 -11.32
CA PRO A 3 26.09 -14.90 -10.15
C PRO A 3 26.46 -16.16 -9.36
N CYS A 4 27.65 -16.15 -8.76
CA CYS A 4 28.07 -17.26 -7.89
C CYS A 4 27.07 -17.45 -6.74
N LEU A 5 26.67 -18.69 -6.51
CA LEU A 5 25.70 -19.04 -5.47
C LEU A 5 26.18 -18.58 -4.08
N PRO A 6 25.30 -17.96 -3.26
CA PRO A 6 25.62 -17.63 -1.88
C PRO A 6 25.99 -18.89 -1.08
N GLY A 7 27.02 -18.82 -0.23
CA GLY A 7 27.38 -19.91 0.68
C GLY A 7 28.29 -21.00 0.11
N VAL A 8 28.77 -20.88 -1.15
CA VAL A 8 29.73 -21.83 -1.73
C VAL A 8 31.11 -21.17 -1.91
N PRO A 9 32.07 -21.36 -0.97
CA PRO A 9 33.36 -20.67 -0.97
C PRO A 9 34.22 -20.98 -2.20
N GLU A 10 34.09 -22.20 -2.72
CA GLU A 10 34.89 -22.75 -3.83
C GLU A 10 34.69 -21.98 -5.13
N HIS A 11 33.51 -21.40 -5.35
CA HIS A 11 33.19 -20.62 -6.54
C HIS A 11 33.81 -19.21 -6.52
N LYS A 12 34.43 -18.79 -5.40
CA LYS A 12 34.98 -17.43 -5.21
C LYS A 12 36.50 -17.36 -5.07
N GLY A 13 37.21 -18.49 -5.05
CA GLY A 13 38.64 -18.54 -4.71
C GLY A 13 39.54 -17.62 -5.56
N LYS A 14 39.24 -17.48 -6.86
CA LYS A 14 40.01 -16.59 -7.76
C LYS A 14 39.80 -15.10 -7.42
N VAL A 15 38.58 -14.71 -7.07
CA VAL A 15 38.23 -13.33 -6.68
C VAL A 15 38.84 -12.98 -5.32
N GLU A 16 38.82 -13.92 -4.37
CA GLU A 16 39.38 -13.71 -3.03
C GLU A 16 40.90 -13.50 -3.05
N SER A 17 41.62 -14.19 -3.94
CA SER A 17 43.07 -13.99 -4.10
C SER A 17 43.43 -12.56 -4.54
N GLY A 18 42.62 -11.96 -5.43
CA GLY A 18 42.77 -10.56 -5.85
C GLY A 18 42.53 -9.58 -4.71
N VAL A 19 41.49 -9.83 -3.89
CA VAL A 19 41.19 -9.01 -2.71
C VAL A 19 42.34 -9.08 -1.68
N LYS A 20 42.89 -10.28 -1.42
CA LYS A 20 44.06 -10.46 -0.54
C LYS A 20 45.27 -9.65 -1.02
N TYR A 21 45.54 -9.66 -2.33
CA TYR A 21 46.64 -8.89 -2.90
C TYR A 21 46.50 -7.39 -2.64
N VAL A 22 45.32 -6.81 -2.93
CA VAL A 22 45.06 -5.38 -2.66
C VAL A 22 45.18 -5.08 -1.17
N LYS A 23 44.59 -5.90 -0.29
CA LYS A 23 44.68 -5.70 1.16
C LYS A 23 46.10 -5.71 1.70
N ASN A 24 46.98 -6.55 1.16
CA ASN A 24 48.33 -6.70 1.67
C ASN A 24 49.35 -5.74 1.03
N ASN A 25 49.06 -5.20 -0.17
CA ASN A 25 50.04 -4.41 -0.93
C ASN A 25 49.62 -2.95 -1.17
N PHE A 26 48.32 -2.65 -1.15
CA PHE A 26 47.82 -1.29 -1.33
C PHE A 26 47.49 -0.60 -0.01
N ILE A 27 46.77 -1.30 0.89
CA ILE A 27 46.22 -0.71 2.11
C ILE A 27 47.27 -0.35 3.19
N PRO A 28 48.31 -1.16 3.46
CA PRO A 28 49.18 -0.91 4.60
C PRO A 28 49.89 0.45 4.51
N LEU A 29 50.01 1.12 5.67
CA LEU A 29 50.73 2.39 5.85
C LEU A 29 50.18 3.59 5.05
N ARG A 30 49.02 3.45 4.37
CA ARG A 30 48.34 4.57 3.71
C ARG A 30 47.29 5.22 4.62
N LYS A 31 47.11 6.53 4.44
CA LYS A 31 46.02 7.30 5.05
C LYS A 31 45.12 7.85 3.96
N PHE A 32 43.82 7.78 4.19
CA PHE A 32 42.80 8.27 3.25
C PHE A 32 42.01 9.40 3.91
N ARG A 33 41.82 10.51 3.18
CA ARG A 33 41.04 11.65 3.68
C ARG A 33 39.53 11.41 3.55
N ASN A 34 39.12 10.78 2.45
CA ASN A 34 37.74 10.40 2.15
C ASN A 34 37.72 9.30 1.06
N PHE A 35 36.54 8.81 0.68
CA PHE A 35 36.40 7.77 -0.35
C PHE A 35 36.92 8.20 -1.74
N SER A 36 36.79 9.48 -2.10
CA SER A 36 37.29 9.99 -3.38
C SER A 36 38.83 9.95 -3.43
N ASP A 37 39.49 10.37 -2.35
CA ASP A 37 40.94 10.30 -2.18
C ASP A 37 41.44 8.84 -2.19
N ALA A 38 40.74 7.93 -1.51
CA ALA A 38 41.05 6.51 -1.55
C ALA A 38 40.96 5.94 -2.97
N ASN A 39 39.90 6.27 -3.71
CA ASN A 39 39.72 5.82 -5.10
C ASN A 39 40.82 6.37 -6.02
N ARG A 40 41.20 7.64 -5.86
CA ARG A 40 42.30 8.24 -6.62
C ARG A 40 43.62 7.50 -6.36
N GLN A 41 44.01 7.35 -5.09
CA GLN A 41 45.24 6.64 -4.72
C GLN A 41 45.26 5.18 -5.22
N LEU A 42 44.10 4.52 -5.19
CA LEU A 42 43.94 3.16 -5.69
C LEU A 42 44.14 3.09 -7.20
N THR A 43 43.56 4.02 -7.96
CA THR A 43 43.75 4.11 -9.41
C THR A 43 45.21 4.31 -9.77
N GLU A 44 45.89 5.27 -9.12
CA GLU A 44 47.31 5.54 -9.34
C GLU A 44 48.20 4.32 -9.03
N TRP A 45 47.93 3.62 -7.92
CA TRP A 45 48.65 2.40 -7.57
C TRP A 45 48.36 1.25 -8.57
N ASN A 46 47.12 1.15 -9.04
CA ASN A 46 46.75 0.14 -10.02
C ASN A 46 47.51 0.32 -11.34
N GLU A 47 47.58 1.56 -11.84
CA GLU A 47 48.26 1.91 -13.09
C GLU A 47 49.78 1.80 -12.98
N SER A 48 50.36 2.23 -11.86
CA SER A 48 51.82 2.23 -11.66
C SER A 48 52.36 0.85 -11.27
N THR A 49 51.63 0.10 -10.44
CA THR A 49 52.17 -1.08 -9.74
C THR A 49 51.40 -2.34 -10.09
N ALA A 50 50.10 -2.39 -9.80
CA ALA A 50 49.34 -3.66 -9.85
C ALA A 50 49.23 -4.24 -11.26
N ARG A 51 49.05 -3.39 -12.28
CA ARG A 51 48.96 -3.79 -13.70
C ARG A 51 50.31 -4.07 -14.36
N LYS A 52 51.40 -3.48 -13.84
CA LYS A 52 52.75 -3.58 -14.39
C LYS A 52 53.63 -4.65 -13.73
N ARG A 53 53.17 -5.24 -12.61
CA ARG A 53 53.89 -6.32 -11.93
C ARG A 53 53.99 -7.57 -12.81
N ILE A 54 55.03 -8.38 -12.59
CA ILE A 54 55.07 -9.74 -13.12
C ILE A 54 54.14 -10.61 -12.27
N HIS A 55 53.10 -11.18 -12.88
CA HIS A 55 52.13 -11.98 -12.15
C HIS A 55 52.69 -13.37 -11.82
N GLY A 56 52.53 -13.86 -10.58
CA GLY A 56 53.11 -15.13 -10.14
C GLY A 56 52.70 -16.35 -10.99
N THR A 57 51.42 -16.43 -11.38
CA THR A 57 50.89 -17.55 -12.20
C THR A 57 51.24 -17.43 -13.68
N THR A 58 50.96 -16.29 -14.32
CA THR A 58 51.16 -16.13 -15.78
C THR A 58 52.59 -15.72 -16.15
N ARG A 59 53.40 -15.33 -15.16
CA ARG A 59 54.79 -14.82 -15.32
C ARG A 59 54.93 -13.67 -16.32
N GLN A 60 53.83 -12.96 -16.57
CA GLN A 60 53.75 -11.82 -17.50
C GLN A 60 53.11 -10.63 -16.79
N LYS A 61 53.23 -9.44 -17.38
CA LYS A 61 52.53 -8.27 -16.87
C LYS A 61 51.04 -8.33 -17.21
N PRO A 62 50.12 -8.17 -16.24
CA PRO A 62 48.68 -8.18 -16.51
C PRO A 62 48.25 -7.24 -17.63
N ILE A 63 48.85 -6.04 -17.73
CA ILE A 63 48.50 -5.07 -18.78
C ILE A 63 48.84 -5.58 -20.18
N GLU A 64 50.00 -6.21 -20.36
CA GLU A 64 50.45 -6.73 -21.65
C GLU A 64 49.56 -7.88 -22.12
N LEU A 65 49.14 -8.74 -21.19
CA LEU A 65 48.22 -9.85 -21.48
C LEU A 65 46.81 -9.36 -21.82
N PHE A 66 46.32 -8.34 -21.09
CA PHE A 66 45.04 -7.70 -21.36
C PHE A 66 45.01 -7.06 -22.76
N GLU A 67 46.02 -6.27 -23.10
CA GLU A 67 46.08 -5.58 -24.39
C GLU A 67 46.23 -6.54 -25.57
N LYS A 68 47.04 -7.60 -25.41
CA LYS A 68 47.33 -8.53 -26.49
C LYS A 68 46.19 -9.52 -26.77
N TYR A 69 45.47 -9.95 -25.74
CA TYR A 69 44.50 -11.04 -25.88
C TYR A 69 43.09 -10.63 -25.43
N GLU A 70 42.93 -10.16 -24.18
CA GLU A 70 41.59 -9.96 -23.62
C GLU A 70 40.82 -8.81 -24.30
N LYS A 71 41.50 -7.69 -24.60
CA LYS A 71 40.88 -6.50 -25.17
C LYS A 71 40.15 -6.79 -26.50
N HIS A 72 40.69 -7.69 -27.31
CA HIS A 72 40.10 -8.09 -28.59
C HIS A 72 38.95 -9.11 -28.43
N ALA A 73 38.93 -9.84 -27.31
CA ALA A 73 37.88 -10.81 -26.99
C ALA A 73 36.69 -10.19 -26.24
N LEU A 74 36.83 -8.95 -25.74
CA LEU A 74 35.74 -8.23 -25.06
C LEU A 74 34.75 -7.65 -26.08
N GLY A 75 33.46 -7.85 -25.80
CA GLY A 75 32.38 -7.21 -26.56
C GLY A 75 32.31 -5.71 -26.32
N LEU A 76 31.60 -5.00 -27.21
CA LEU A 76 31.28 -3.60 -27.01
C LEU A 76 30.51 -3.40 -25.71
N LEU A 77 30.77 -2.29 -25.03
CA LEU A 77 30.00 -1.90 -23.84
C LEU A 77 28.54 -1.69 -24.25
N PRO A 78 27.57 -2.41 -23.67
CA PRO A 78 26.16 -2.18 -23.96
C PRO A 78 25.75 -0.74 -23.67
N ALA A 79 24.91 -0.16 -24.53
CA ALA A 79 24.43 1.22 -24.35
C ALA A 79 23.52 1.36 -23.11
N GLU A 80 22.82 0.29 -22.76
CA GLU A 80 21.97 0.24 -21.57
C GLU A 80 22.79 -0.16 -20.34
N ARG A 81 22.55 0.53 -19.22
CA ARG A 81 23.17 0.16 -17.94
C ARG A 81 22.65 -1.19 -17.48
N PHE A 82 23.55 -2.02 -16.97
CA PHE A 82 23.16 -3.24 -16.28
C PHE A 82 22.31 -2.90 -15.05
N GLU A 83 21.06 -3.37 -15.03
CA GLU A 83 20.19 -3.26 -13.86
C GLU A 83 20.47 -4.45 -12.92
N CYS A 84 20.72 -4.19 -11.63
CA CYS A 84 20.81 -5.25 -10.62
C CYS A 84 19.39 -5.62 -10.15
N PRO A 85 18.82 -6.76 -10.58
CA PRO A 85 17.49 -7.16 -10.14
C PRO A 85 17.50 -7.59 -8.68
N VAL A 86 16.42 -7.26 -7.97
CA VAL A 86 16.12 -7.80 -6.64
C VAL A 86 15.08 -8.91 -6.79
N TRP A 87 15.41 -10.09 -6.27
CA TRP A 87 14.54 -11.26 -6.30
C TRP A 87 13.93 -11.53 -4.92
N LYS A 88 12.63 -11.86 -4.88
CA LYS A 88 11.91 -12.21 -3.65
C LYS A 88 10.85 -13.27 -3.91
N ASN A 89 10.76 -14.25 -3.02
CA ASN A 89 9.63 -15.16 -2.94
C ASN A 89 8.51 -14.53 -2.12
N LEU A 90 7.35 -14.34 -2.73
CA LEU A 90 6.22 -13.62 -2.17
C LEU A 90 4.96 -14.47 -2.22
N LYS A 91 4.15 -14.40 -1.17
CA LYS A 91 2.83 -15.04 -1.15
C LYS A 91 1.80 -14.13 -1.82
N VAL A 92 0.96 -14.72 -2.66
CA VAL A 92 -0.17 -14.02 -3.26
C VAL A 92 -1.29 -13.89 -2.23
N CYS A 93 -1.66 -12.65 -1.91
CA CYS A 93 -2.73 -12.34 -0.98
C CYS A 93 -4.11 -12.72 -1.53
N ARG A 94 -5.11 -12.76 -0.64
CA ARG A 94 -6.50 -13.10 -1.01
C ARG A 94 -7.10 -12.13 -2.03
N ASP A 95 -6.61 -10.90 -2.06
CA ASP A 95 -6.98 -9.85 -2.99
C ASP A 95 -6.20 -9.92 -4.31
N ILE A 96 -5.57 -11.06 -4.65
CA ILE A 96 -4.78 -11.31 -5.86
C ILE A 96 -3.57 -10.37 -6.06
N HIS A 97 -3.06 -9.78 -4.98
CA HIS A 97 -1.87 -8.94 -5.02
C HIS A 97 -0.67 -9.58 -4.30
N ILE A 98 0.52 -9.28 -4.80
CA ILE A 98 1.78 -9.49 -4.09
C ILE A 98 2.28 -8.16 -3.53
N GLN A 99 2.95 -8.19 -2.38
CA GLN A 99 3.57 -7.01 -1.80
C GLN A 99 5.09 -7.05 -2.02
N PHE A 100 5.60 -6.14 -2.85
CA PHE A 100 7.04 -5.98 -3.10
C PHE A 100 7.47 -4.58 -2.66
N ASP A 101 8.34 -4.48 -1.66
CA ASP A 101 8.81 -3.20 -1.07
C ASP A 101 7.67 -2.25 -0.70
N LYS A 102 6.63 -2.77 -0.02
CA LYS A 102 5.42 -2.03 0.39
C LYS A 102 4.56 -1.50 -0.77
N ALA A 103 4.88 -1.82 -2.03
CA ALA A 103 4.00 -1.61 -3.18
C ALA A 103 3.25 -2.90 -3.51
N TYR A 104 2.05 -2.78 -4.09
CA TYR A 104 1.19 -3.93 -4.40
C TYR A 104 1.04 -4.10 -5.91
N TYR A 105 1.21 -5.33 -6.39
CA TYR A 105 1.11 -5.68 -7.81
C TYR A 105 0.13 -6.84 -7.97
N SER A 106 -0.83 -6.71 -8.89
CA SER A 106 -1.77 -7.81 -9.13
C SER A 106 -1.11 -8.97 -9.85
N VAL A 107 -1.61 -10.18 -9.62
CA VAL A 107 -1.25 -11.41 -10.36
C VAL A 107 -2.53 -12.14 -10.79
N PRO A 108 -2.48 -13.02 -11.80
CA PRO A 108 -3.64 -13.81 -12.20
C PRO A 108 -4.33 -14.50 -11.02
N HIS A 109 -5.66 -14.44 -10.99
CA HIS A 109 -6.48 -14.92 -9.87
C HIS A 109 -6.31 -16.42 -9.57
N THR A 110 -5.83 -17.20 -10.53
CA THR A 110 -5.49 -18.62 -10.42
C THR A 110 -4.38 -18.87 -9.39
N LEU A 111 -3.51 -17.88 -9.18
CA LEU A 111 -2.36 -17.97 -8.28
C LEU A 111 -2.67 -17.55 -6.83
N ARG A 112 -3.95 -17.30 -6.51
CA ARG A 112 -4.37 -16.81 -5.20
C ARG A 112 -3.97 -17.77 -4.09
N GLY A 113 -3.23 -17.27 -3.09
CA GLY A 113 -2.77 -18.05 -1.95
C GLY A 113 -1.48 -18.84 -2.18
N LEU A 114 -1.00 -18.94 -3.42
CA LEU A 114 0.26 -19.59 -3.78
C LEU A 114 1.47 -18.69 -3.52
N GLN A 115 2.66 -19.27 -3.61
CA GLN A 115 3.92 -18.54 -3.62
C GLN A 115 4.38 -18.30 -5.06
N VAL A 116 4.89 -17.10 -5.31
CA VAL A 116 5.42 -16.68 -6.59
C VAL A 116 6.79 -16.03 -6.36
N GLU A 117 7.65 -16.09 -7.37
CA GLU A 117 8.91 -15.39 -7.36
C GLU A 117 8.75 -14.05 -8.09
N ALA A 118 9.23 -12.97 -7.52
CA ALA A 118 9.16 -11.66 -8.15
C ALA A 118 10.56 -11.08 -8.33
N ARG A 119 10.77 -10.49 -9.50
CA ARG A 119 11.99 -9.78 -9.90
C ARG A 119 11.68 -8.31 -10.09
N LYS A 120 12.30 -7.45 -9.30
CA LYS A 120 12.17 -6.00 -9.43
C LYS A 120 13.47 -5.38 -9.95
N THR A 121 13.33 -4.53 -10.95
CA THR A 121 14.37 -3.62 -11.44
C THR A 121 13.91 -2.17 -11.33
N ALA A 122 14.72 -1.23 -11.81
CA ALA A 122 14.36 0.19 -11.83
C ALA A 122 13.18 0.47 -12.77
N SER A 123 13.09 -0.31 -13.86
CA SER A 123 12.11 -0.14 -14.94
C SER A 123 10.89 -1.04 -14.81
N GLN A 124 11.01 -2.23 -14.21
CA GLN A 124 9.92 -3.22 -14.20
C GLN A 124 9.87 -4.10 -12.94
N VAL A 125 8.69 -4.66 -12.68
CA VAL A 125 8.44 -5.75 -11.73
C VAL A 125 7.86 -6.91 -12.51
N ALA A 126 8.66 -7.97 -12.67
CA ALA A 126 8.23 -9.23 -13.28
C ALA A 126 7.88 -10.24 -12.18
N VAL A 127 6.84 -11.02 -12.40
CA VAL A 127 6.38 -12.06 -11.48
C VAL A 127 6.38 -13.39 -12.21
N PHE A 128 6.90 -14.40 -11.55
CA PHE A 128 7.10 -15.75 -12.04
C PHE A 128 6.40 -16.76 -11.14
N TYR A 129 5.83 -17.79 -11.76
CA TYR A 129 5.29 -18.97 -11.08
C TYR A 129 5.85 -20.19 -11.82
N GLU A 130 6.46 -21.13 -11.10
CA GLU A 130 7.09 -22.33 -11.70
C GLU A 130 8.04 -22.01 -12.88
N ASN A 131 8.85 -20.95 -12.74
CA ASN A 131 9.76 -20.40 -13.77
C ASN A 131 9.10 -19.80 -15.02
N GLU A 132 7.77 -19.72 -15.07
CA GLU A 132 7.05 -19.04 -16.14
C GLU A 132 6.68 -17.60 -15.77
N LEU A 133 6.82 -16.68 -16.73
CA LEU A 133 6.46 -15.28 -16.55
C LEU A 133 4.95 -15.11 -16.54
N VAL A 134 4.37 -14.79 -15.39
CA VAL A 134 2.91 -14.67 -15.23
C VAL A 134 2.41 -13.22 -15.23
N ALA A 135 3.25 -12.25 -14.85
CA ALA A 135 2.88 -10.85 -14.88
C ALA A 135 4.09 -9.92 -14.99
N VAL A 136 3.89 -8.77 -15.64
CA VAL A 136 4.87 -7.67 -15.70
C VAL A 136 4.18 -6.34 -15.39
N HIS A 137 4.78 -5.53 -14.53
CA HIS A 137 4.28 -4.22 -14.15
C HIS A 137 5.39 -3.18 -14.16
N PHE A 138 5.03 -1.90 -14.25
CA PHE A 138 5.94 -0.81 -13.92
C PHE A 138 6.02 -0.62 -12.39
N PRO A 139 7.20 -0.35 -11.81
CA PRO A 139 7.33 -0.11 -10.37
C PRO A 139 6.53 1.10 -9.93
N VAL A 140 5.89 0.99 -8.76
CA VAL A 140 5.16 2.10 -8.12
C VAL A 140 5.72 2.39 -6.73
N SER A 141 5.44 3.59 -6.22
CA SER A 141 5.88 3.99 -4.89
C SER A 141 5.20 3.17 -3.79
N ALA A 142 5.85 3.08 -2.62
CA ALA A 142 5.31 2.39 -1.46
C ALA A 142 3.90 2.87 -1.09
N GLY A 143 3.03 1.93 -0.72
CA GLY A 143 1.62 2.18 -0.41
C GLY A 143 0.69 2.22 -1.63
N LYS A 144 1.21 2.41 -2.84
CA LYS A 144 0.41 2.38 -4.07
C LYS A 144 0.19 0.96 -4.58
N ARG A 145 -0.86 0.80 -5.39
CA ARG A 145 -1.24 -0.46 -6.03
C ARG A 145 -1.19 -0.31 -7.55
N ARG A 146 -0.72 -1.34 -8.24
CA ARG A 146 -0.80 -1.47 -9.70
C ARG A 146 -1.59 -2.73 -10.02
N THR A 147 -2.78 -2.54 -10.58
CA THR A 147 -3.73 -3.62 -10.81
C THR A 147 -4.08 -3.68 -12.30
N LYS A 148 -3.87 -4.85 -12.90
CA LYS A 148 -4.36 -5.17 -14.25
C LYS A 148 -5.73 -5.82 -14.16
N LYS A 149 -6.69 -5.34 -14.95
CA LYS A 149 -8.07 -5.88 -14.99
C LYS A 149 -8.08 -7.33 -15.49
N GLU A 150 -7.20 -7.66 -16.43
CA GLU A 150 -7.02 -9.01 -17.01
C GLU A 150 -6.68 -10.10 -15.98
N HIS A 151 -6.17 -9.72 -14.81
CA HIS A 151 -5.81 -10.70 -13.77
C HIS A 151 -7.03 -11.23 -13.01
N TYR A 152 -8.16 -10.54 -13.07
CA TYR A 152 -9.40 -11.01 -12.47
C TYR A 152 -10.06 -12.10 -13.35
N PRO A 153 -10.84 -13.03 -12.77
CA PRO A 153 -11.55 -14.05 -13.55
C PRO A 153 -12.54 -13.38 -14.51
N ALA A 154 -12.70 -13.87 -15.74
CA ALA A 154 -13.55 -13.28 -16.79
C ALA A 154 -14.99 -12.97 -16.34
N ASP A 155 -15.52 -13.71 -15.36
CA ASP A 155 -16.82 -13.49 -14.72
C ASP A 155 -16.81 -12.33 -13.69
N ILE A 156 -16.05 -11.26 -14.01
CA ILE A 156 -15.77 -10.09 -13.16
C ILE A 156 -17.05 -9.41 -12.67
N GLY A 157 -18.13 -9.47 -13.47
CA GLY A 157 -19.40 -8.79 -13.22
C GLY A 157 -19.86 -8.96 -11.77
N LYS A 158 -19.98 -10.19 -11.28
CA LYS A 158 -20.60 -10.42 -9.95
C LYS A 158 -19.77 -9.94 -8.74
N TYR A 159 -18.46 -9.74 -8.87
CA TYR A 159 -17.58 -9.40 -7.74
C TYR A 159 -17.00 -7.98 -7.82
N MET A 160 -16.90 -7.41 -9.02
CA MET A 160 -16.38 -6.07 -9.28
C MET A 160 -17.48 -5.08 -9.66
N GLU A 161 -18.72 -5.54 -9.87
CA GLU A 161 -19.86 -4.65 -10.12
C GLU A 161 -20.02 -3.63 -9.01
N TRP A 162 -19.70 -3.92 -7.75
CA TRP A 162 -19.99 -2.99 -6.65
C TRP A 162 -18.90 -1.92 -6.47
N ASP A 163 -18.51 -1.28 -7.56
CA ASP A 163 -17.80 -0.01 -7.54
C ASP A 163 -18.73 1.11 -7.05
N THR A 164 -18.14 2.25 -6.74
CA THR A 164 -18.78 3.50 -6.33
C THR A 164 -19.95 3.85 -7.25
N ASP A 165 -19.72 3.81 -8.57
CA ASP A 165 -20.72 4.16 -9.59
C ASP A 165 -21.90 3.19 -9.62
N TYR A 166 -21.64 1.89 -9.49
CA TYR A 166 -22.71 0.90 -9.40
C TYR A 166 -23.54 1.06 -8.15
N CYS A 167 -22.90 1.31 -7.00
CA CYS A 167 -23.63 1.55 -5.76
C CYS A 167 -24.56 2.75 -5.90
N LEU A 168 -24.13 3.81 -6.59
CA LEU A 168 -24.97 4.98 -6.89
C LEU A 168 -26.14 4.66 -7.81
N VAL A 169 -25.90 3.89 -8.89
CA VAL A 169 -26.92 3.48 -9.85
C VAL A 169 -27.96 2.54 -9.22
N GLU A 170 -27.52 1.52 -8.48
CA GLU A 170 -28.43 0.60 -7.78
C GLU A 170 -29.21 1.31 -6.68
N ALA A 171 -28.58 2.23 -5.95
CA ALA A 171 -29.29 3.02 -4.95
C ALA A 171 -30.40 3.88 -5.56
N LEU A 172 -30.19 4.45 -6.76
CA LEU A 172 -31.23 5.19 -7.49
C LEU A 172 -32.41 4.31 -7.89
N LYS A 173 -32.18 3.04 -8.22
CA LYS A 173 -33.26 2.09 -8.54
C LYS A 173 -34.14 1.79 -7.33
N ILE A 174 -33.59 1.87 -6.12
CA ILE A 174 -34.33 1.69 -4.87
C ILE A 174 -35.12 2.97 -4.54
N GLY A 175 -34.45 4.13 -4.61
CA GLY A 175 -35.09 5.43 -4.42
C GLY A 175 -34.12 6.57 -4.13
N ILE A 176 -34.66 7.78 -4.04
CA ILE A 176 -33.87 9.01 -3.94
C ILE A 176 -33.18 9.17 -2.59
N ASN A 177 -33.84 8.75 -1.50
CA ASN A 177 -33.28 8.83 -0.15
C ASN A 177 -32.16 7.79 0.02
N THR A 178 -32.34 6.60 -0.54
CA THR A 178 -31.29 5.57 -0.53
C THR A 178 -30.07 6.04 -1.33
N HIS A 179 -30.28 6.66 -2.49
CA HIS A 179 -29.19 7.26 -3.26
C HIS A 179 -28.46 8.36 -2.48
N GLU A 180 -29.16 9.27 -1.81
CA GLU A 180 -28.55 10.34 -1.03
C GLU A 180 -27.64 9.80 0.08
N ILE A 181 -28.08 8.78 0.82
CA ILE A 181 -27.25 8.17 1.87
C ILE A 181 -26.01 7.51 1.27
N VAL A 182 -26.18 6.72 0.21
CA VAL A 182 -25.06 6.03 -0.45
C VAL A 182 -24.07 7.05 -1.03
N HIS A 183 -24.57 8.11 -1.66
CA HIS A 183 -23.75 9.21 -2.16
C HIS A 183 -22.99 9.92 -1.05
N SER A 184 -23.65 10.26 0.07
CA SER A 184 -23.02 10.90 1.22
C SER A 184 -21.92 10.04 1.84
N LEU A 185 -22.14 8.72 1.96
CA LEU A 185 -21.14 7.77 2.46
C LEU A 185 -19.92 7.68 1.55
N LEU A 186 -20.13 7.59 0.24
CA LEU A 186 -19.06 7.44 -0.74
C LEU A 186 -18.28 8.73 -0.96
N ASN A 187 -18.92 9.90 -0.86
CA ASN A 187 -18.26 11.21 -1.01
C ASN A 187 -17.30 11.53 0.15
N ARG A 188 -17.55 11.02 1.37
CA ARG A 188 -16.64 11.22 2.52
C ARG A 188 -15.34 10.44 2.36
N GLU A 189 -15.45 9.12 2.25
CA GLU A 189 -14.31 8.20 2.11
C GLU A 189 -14.74 6.94 1.36
N ALA A 190 -14.77 7.01 0.02
CA ALA A 190 -15.26 5.93 -0.85
C ALA A 190 -14.66 4.56 -0.48
N ILE A 191 -13.33 4.47 -0.29
CA ILE A 191 -12.65 3.20 -0.02
C ILE A 191 -13.07 2.57 1.31
N ARG A 192 -13.26 3.38 2.36
CA ARG A 192 -13.64 2.87 3.70
C ARG A 192 -15.14 2.54 3.76
N ASN A 193 -15.96 3.37 3.13
CA ASN A 193 -17.41 3.29 3.22
C ASN A 193 -18.06 2.45 2.12
N LEU A 194 -17.30 1.98 1.11
CA LEU A 194 -17.81 1.12 0.05
C LEU A 194 -18.55 -0.09 0.62
N ARG A 195 -17.95 -0.81 1.58
CA ARG A 195 -18.61 -1.96 2.22
C ARG A 195 -19.92 -1.60 2.91
N SER A 196 -20.00 -0.42 3.52
CA SER A 196 -21.22 0.06 4.17
C SER A 196 -22.31 0.37 3.14
N ALA A 197 -21.96 1.08 2.05
CA ALA A 197 -22.86 1.33 0.93
C ALA A 197 -23.36 0.01 0.30
N GLN A 198 -22.44 -0.94 0.11
CA GLN A 198 -22.77 -2.27 -0.39
C GLN A 198 -23.76 -2.99 0.55
N ASN A 199 -23.52 -2.94 1.85
CA ASN A 199 -24.39 -3.58 2.81
C ASN A 199 -25.79 -2.94 2.88
N ILE A 200 -25.91 -1.62 2.64
CA ILE A 200 -27.21 -0.93 2.56
C ILE A 200 -28.03 -1.46 1.39
N ILE A 201 -27.46 -1.50 0.18
CA ILE A 201 -28.16 -2.02 -1.01
C ILE A 201 -28.53 -3.50 -0.82
N ARG A 202 -27.68 -4.31 -0.15
CA ARG A 202 -28.00 -5.72 0.18
C ARG A 202 -29.22 -5.89 1.07
N LEU A 203 -29.60 -4.88 1.89
CA LEU A 203 -30.78 -4.97 2.75
C LEU A 203 -32.09 -5.12 1.95
N GLN A 204 -32.11 -4.66 0.70
CA GLN A 204 -33.25 -4.82 -0.21
C GLN A 204 -33.67 -6.29 -0.35
N LYS A 205 -32.70 -7.22 -0.36
CA LYS A 205 -32.98 -8.67 -0.46
C LYS A 205 -33.74 -9.22 0.75
N LYS A 206 -33.70 -8.55 1.90
CA LYS A 206 -34.30 -9.00 3.15
C LYS A 206 -35.56 -8.21 3.53
N TYR A 207 -35.63 -6.94 3.18
CA TYR A 207 -36.67 -6.02 3.69
C TYR A 207 -37.51 -5.34 2.61
N ASP A 208 -37.36 -5.69 1.33
CA ASP A 208 -37.99 -5.04 0.18
C ASP A 208 -37.52 -3.60 -0.07
N SER A 209 -37.65 -3.13 -1.33
CA SER A 209 -37.16 -1.81 -1.75
C SER A 209 -37.88 -0.66 -1.06
N GLU A 210 -39.21 -0.74 -0.91
CA GLU A 210 -40.03 0.34 -0.35
C GLU A 210 -39.72 0.59 1.13
N ARG A 211 -39.55 -0.47 1.91
CA ARG A 211 -39.22 -0.34 3.33
C ARG A 211 -37.81 0.19 3.52
N LEU A 212 -36.88 -0.24 2.67
CA LEU A 212 -35.51 0.29 2.69
C LEU A 212 -35.51 1.79 2.39
N GLU A 213 -36.24 2.24 1.39
CA GLU A 213 -36.37 3.66 1.05
C GLU A 213 -37.01 4.48 2.17
N ALA A 214 -38.07 3.95 2.81
CA ALA A 214 -38.70 4.59 3.97
C ALA A 214 -37.74 4.67 5.18
N ALA A 215 -36.94 3.63 5.41
CA ALA A 215 -35.91 3.64 6.45
C ALA A 215 -34.81 4.66 6.16
N CYS A 216 -34.37 4.77 4.90
CA CYS A 216 -33.41 5.78 4.46
C CYS A 216 -33.98 7.19 4.65
N LYS A 217 -35.23 7.43 4.28
CA LYS A 217 -35.92 8.72 4.51
C LYS A 217 -35.92 9.10 5.99
N ARG A 218 -36.25 8.16 6.87
CA ARG A 218 -36.21 8.36 8.33
C ARG A 218 -34.79 8.63 8.82
N ALA A 219 -33.81 7.90 8.31
CA ALA A 219 -32.40 8.08 8.68
C ALA A 219 -31.87 9.48 8.31
N ILE A 220 -32.26 10.00 7.14
CA ILE A 220 -31.95 11.38 6.71
C ILE A 220 -32.57 12.40 7.66
N TYR A 221 -33.83 12.21 8.05
CA TYR A 221 -34.52 13.12 8.99
C TYR A 221 -33.78 13.26 10.33
N TYR A 222 -33.24 12.17 10.87
CA TYR A 222 -32.44 12.17 12.10
C TYR A 222 -30.93 12.42 11.87
N GLY A 223 -30.50 12.71 10.65
CA GLY A 223 -29.09 12.98 10.31
C GLY A 223 -28.14 11.78 10.45
N ASN A 224 -28.65 10.55 10.44
CA ASN A 224 -27.90 9.33 10.73
C ASN A 224 -27.65 8.47 9.48
N TYR A 225 -26.55 8.74 8.78
CA TYR A 225 -26.21 8.12 7.49
C TYR A 225 -25.51 6.74 7.58
N SER A 226 -25.55 6.07 8.73
CA SER A 226 -24.79 4.83 8.95
C SER A 226 -25.61 3.57 8.59
N TYR A 227 -24.93 2.52 8.10
CA TYR A 227 -25.55 1.21 7.88
C TYR A 227 -26.20 0.66 9.16
N GLY A 228 -25.56 0.83 10.33
CA GLY A 228 -26.09 0.34 11.61
C GLY A 228 -27.41 1.03 11.98
N SER A 229 -27.52 2.33 11.72
CA SER A 229 -28.74 3.10 11.96
C SER A 229 -29.90 2.60 11.07
N ILE A 230 -29.65 2.43 9.78
CA ILE A 230 -30.67 1.92 8.83
C ILE A 230 -31.12 0.51 9.21
N LYS A 231 -30.18 -0.37 9.57
CA LYS A 231 -30.48 -1.72 10.02
C LYS A 231 -31.37 -1.70 11.27
N THR A 232 -31.06 -0.84 12.25
CA THR A 232 -31.83 -0.71 13.49
C THR A 232 -33.25 -0.20 13.21
N ILE A 233 -33.41 0.75 12.28
CA ILE A 233 -34.72 1.27 11.86
C ILE A 233 -35.59 0.15 11.25
N LEU A 234 -35.00 -0.66 10.37
CA LEU A 234 -35.71 -1.77 9.70
C LEU A 234 -36.05 -2.93 10.65
N GLU A 235 -35.15 -3.24 11.58
CA GLU A 235 -35.37 -4.27 12.62
C GLU A 235 -36.45 -3.84 13.62
N GLY A 236 -36.44 -2.56 14.01
CA GLY A 236 -37.45 -1.96 14.89
C GLY A 236 -38.80 -1.65 14.22
N LYS A 237 -38.96 -1.94 12.93
CA LYS A 237 -40.14 -1.58 12.11
C LYS A 237 -40.48 -0.08 12.16
N LEU A 238 -39.49 0.77 12.44
CA LEU A 238 -39.64 2.22 12.55
C LEU A 238 -39.82 2.87 11.17
N ASP A 239 -39.53 2.13 10.09
CA ASP A 239 -39.82 2.48 8.70
C ASP A 239 -41.33 2.65 8.43
N LYS A 240 -42.19 2.03 9.25
CA LYS A 240 -43.66 2.08 9.12
C LYS A 240 -44.31 3.16 9.98
N GLN A 241 -43.54 3.83 10.84
CA GLN A 241 -44.05 4.89 11.69
C GLN A 241 -44.08 6.20 10.92
N THR A 242 -45.26 6.81 10.86
CA THR A 242 -45.45 8.16 10.34
C THR A 242 -44.93 9.17 11.38
N ASP A 243 -43.64 9.45 11.34
CA ASP A 243 -42.97 10.41 12.24
C ASP A 243 -43.21 11.89 11.85
N PHE A 244 -44.18 12.18 10.98
CA PHE A 244 -44.58 13.56 10.69
C PHE A 244 -45.58 14.12 11.70
N ALA A 245 -45.82 13.43 12.82
CA ALA A 245 -46.48 14.05 13.94
C ALA A 245 -45.51 15.09 14.51
N PHE A 246 -45.76 16.37 14.21
CA PHE A 246 -45.23 17.49 14.95
C PHE A 246 -45.13 17.08 16.41
N ILE A 247 -43.92 17.17 16.98
CA ILE A 247 -43.76 17.09 18.43
C ILE A 247 -44.60 18.24 18.96
N THR A 248 -45.85 17.97 19.31
CA THR A 248 -46.60 18.83 20.21
C THR A 248 -45.78 18.78 21.47
N GLU A 249 -45.12 19.91 21.75
CA GLU A 249 -44.25 20.08 22.90
C GLU A 249 -44.90 19.42 24.10
N LYS A 250 -44.36 18.28 24.52
CA LYS A 250 -44.75 17.69 25.79
C LYS A 250 -44.21 18.68 26.82
N PRO A 251 -45.05 19.42 27.57
CA PRO A 251 -44.56 20.42 28.50
C PRO A 251 -43.57 19.72 29.44
N LEU A 252 -42.35 20.24 29.50
CA LEU A 252 -41.30 19.73 30.39
C LEU A 252 -41.89 19.66 31.79
N SER A 253 -41.94 18.44 32.35
CA SER A 253 -42.41 18.20 33.70
C SER A 253 -41.54 19.01 34.66
N ALA A 254 -42.13 19.97 35.36
CA ALA A 254 -41.47 20.90 36.29
C ALA A 254 -40.85 20.21 37.53
N THR A 255 -40.71 18.89 37.53
CA THR A 255 -40.20 18.07 38.65
C THR A 255 -38.72 18.33 38.94
N TYR A 256 -37.98 18.92 38.00
CA TYR A 256 -36.56 19.28 38.16
C TYR A 256 -36.28 20.79 38.04
N ALA A 257 -37.33 21.62 37.93
CA ALA A 257 -37.16 23.06 38.01
C ALA A 257 -36.98 23.45 39.48
N ARG A 258 -35.84 24.06 39.83
CA ARG A 258 -35.66 24.67 41.15
C ARG A 258 -36.65 25.82 41.31
N ASP A 259 -37.20 25.93 42.51
CA ASP A 259 -38.11 27.00 42.86
C ASP A 259 -37.39 28.35 42.84
N MET A 260 -38.00 29.37 42.26
CA MET A 260 -37.37 30.67 42.03
C MET A 260 -37.07 31.38 43.36
N ASP A 261 -37.87 31.10 44.39
CA ASP A 261 -37.70 31.63 45.75
C ASP A 261 -36.45 31.08 46.46
N GLU A 262 -35.98 29.90 46.06
CA GLU A 262 -34.76 29.26 46.60
C GLU A 262 -33.48 29.94 46.07
N LEU A 263 -33.55 30.52 44.87
CA LEU A 263 -32.46 31.28 44.24
C LEU A 263 -32.29 32.66 44.88
N ILE A 264 -33.39 33.34 45.21
CA ILE A 264 -33.37 34.71 45.75
C ILE A 264 -32.82 34.74 47.20
N LYS A 265 -33.05 33.69 48.00
CA LYS A 265 -32.55 33.63 49.39
C LYS A 265 -31.03 33.50 49.52
N LYS A 266 -30.31 33.06 48.48
CA LYS A 266 -28.86 32.86 48.55
C LYS A 266 -28.03 34.14 48.40
N GLU A 267 -28.59 35.21 47.86
CA GLU A 267 -27.86 36.47 47.66
C GLU A 267 -27.81 37.36 48.92
N THR A 268 -28.67 37.17 49.91
CA THR A 268 -28.74 38.07 51.08
C THR A 268 -27.72 37.76 52.18
N ILE A 269 -27.03 36.62 52.15
CA ILE A 269 -26.20 36.15 53.27
C ILE A 269 -24.72 36.59 53.17
N HIS A 270 -24.26 37.12 52.03
CA HIS A 270 -22.90 37.68 51.92
C HIS A 270 -22.91 39.22 52.01
N GLY A 271 -23.37 39.72 53.16
CA GLY A 271 -23.19 41.11 53.58
C GLY A 271 -21.71 41.44 53.72
N ASN A 272 -21.21 42.21 52.75
CA ASN A 272 -19.87 42.76 52.70
C ASN A 272 -19.67 43.73 53.88
N THR A 273 -18.95 43.30 54.92
CA THR A 273 -18.47 44.16 56.00
C THR A 273 -17.00 44.48 55.76
N TYR A 274 -16.72 45.65 55.18
CA TYR A 274 -15.43 46.32 55.35
C TYR A 274 -15.69 47.81 55.59
N ALA A 275 -15.47 48.21 56.84
CA ALA A 275 -15.34 49.58 57.29
C ALA A 275 -13.86 49.97 57.32
N ASN A 276 -13.62 51.29 57.17
CA ASN A 276 -12.38 52.06 57.14
C ASN A 276 -11.64 52.14 55.80
#